data_AF-F9RPB2-F1
#
_entry.id   AF-F9RPB2-F1
#
_cell.length_a   1.000
_cell.length_b   1.000
_cell.length_c   1.000
_cell.angle_alpha   90.00
_cell.angle_beta   90.00
_cell.angle_gamma   90.00
#
_symmetry.space_group_name_H-M   'P 1'
#
loop_
_entity.id
_entity.type
_entity.pdbx_description
1 polymer ?
#
loop_
_entity_poly.entity_id
_entity_poly.type
_entity_poly.pdbx_seq_one_letter_code
_entity_poly.pdbx_strand_id
1 'polypeptide(L)'
;MKDTDIEFEHLWLEIQFERWPMVERFLLSYFCFSRGYVTKTGKPDWQQARDCSCRSNNVFTVKHAELEPLVPLETIIGELKRYQRDGELTPQSAKRILSCLLDYAVITKQEKQQLKQLGLSQAMPASWYQSERKDPYERFALAGIHLTKISPPRLTT
;
A
#
# COMPACT_ATOMS: atom_id res chain seq x y z
N MET A 1 -1.15 -19.37 -15.00
CA MET A 1 -1.57 -18.57 -13.83
C MET A 1 -0.38 -17.71 -13.44
N LYS A 2 -0.54 -16.39 -13.28
CA LYS A 2 0.59 -15.53 -12.88
C LYS A 2 0.79 -15.65 -11.37
N ASP A 3 2.01 -15.46 -10.87
CA ASP A 3 2.28 -15.49 -9.42
C ASP A 3 1.40 -14.49 -8.65
N THR A 4 1.09 -13.33 -9.26
CA THR A 4 0.13 -12.36 -8.71
C THR A 4 -1.28 -12.92 -8.53
N ASP A 5 -1.73 -13.84 -9.38
CA ASP A 5 -3.06 -14.46 -9.26
C ASP A 5 -3.09 -15.43 -8.08
N ILE A 6 -2.01 -16.19 -7.87
CA ILE A 6 -1.84 -17.11 -6.73
C ILE A 6 -1.87 -16.33 -5.40
N GLU A 7 -1.13 -15.23 -5.35
CA GLU A 7 -1.08 -14.39 -4.15
C GLU A 7 -2.40 -13.70 -3.87
N PHE A 8 -3.14 -13.33 -4.91
CA PHE A 8 -4.50 -12.87 -4.75
C PHE A 8 -5.41 -13.97 -4.20
N GLU A 9 -5.28 -15.22 -4.66
CA GLU A 9 -6.08 -16.34 -4.14
C GLU A 9 -5.81 -16.58 -2.65
N HIS A 10 -4.55 -16.53 -2.21
CA HIS A 10 -4.21 -16.58 -0.78
C HIS A 10 -4.86 -15.45 0.00
N LEU A 11 -4.73 -14.20 -0.48
CA LEU A 11 -5.37 -13.04 0.15
C LEU A 11 -6.90 -13.21 0.20
N TRP A 12 -7.49 -13.71 -0.88
CA TRP A 12 -8.93 -13.91 -1.01
C TRP A 12 -9.46 -14.94 -0.03
N LEU A 13 -8.75 -16.06 0.18
CA LEU A 13 -9.11 -17.03 1.21
C LEU A 13 -9.16 -16.39 2.60
N GLU A 14 -8.16 -15.59 2.97
CA GLU A 14 -8.14 -14.91 4.27
C GLU A 14 -9.29 -13.89 4.42
N ILE A 15 -9.64 -13.19 3.33
CA ILE A 15 -10.80 -12.29 3.28
C ILE A 15 -12.10 -13.07 3.50
N GLN A 16 -12.30 -14.17 2.77
CA GLN A 16 -13.52 -15.00 2.86
C GLN A 16 -13.74 -15.56 4.27
N PHE A 17 -12.67 -15.89 4.98
CA PHE A 17 -12.73 -16.36 6.37
C PHE A 17 -12.61 -15.24 7.41
N GLU A 18 -12.69 -13.96 7.00
CA GLU A 18 -12.62 -12.80 7.89
C GLU A 18 -11.36 -12.75 8.77
N ARG A 19 -10.26 -13.34 8.30
CA ARG A 19 -8.97 -13.38 8.99
C ARG A 19 -8.20 -12.08 8.73
N TRP A 20 -8.79 -10.96 9.10
CA TRP A 20 -8.27 -9.61 8.82
C TRP A 20 -6.81 -9.38 9.23
N PRO A 21 -6.32 -9.90 10.38
CA PRO A 21 -4.89 -9.77 10.72
C PRO A 21 -3.96 -10.49 9.73
N MET A 22 -4.42 -11.56 9.07
CA MET A 22 -3.65 -12.24 8.02
C MET A 22 -3.70 -11.47 6.70
N VAL A 23 -4.85 -10.90 6.36
CA VAL A 23 -4.99 -10.01 5.19
C VAL A 23 -3.93 -8.91 5.25
N GLU A 24 -3.82 -8.19 6.37
CA GLU A 24 -2.83 -7.12 6.56
C GLU A 24 -1.39 -7.58 6.27
N ARG A 25 -1.01 -8.75 6.80
CA ARG A 25 0.33 -9.34 6.63
C ARG A 25 0.67 -9.65 5.17
N PHE A 26 -0.33 -9.97 4.35
CA PHE A 26 -0.13 -10.34 2.95
C PHE A 26 -0.20 -9.16 1.99
N LEU A 27 -0.68 -7.98 2.42
CA LEU A 27 -0.82 -6.82 1.52
C LEU A 27 0.52 -6.38 0.90
N LEU A 28 1.61 -6.35 1.67
CA LEU A 28 2.92 -5.98 1.11
C LEU A 28 3.42 -7.01 0.10
N SER A 29 3.24 -8.30 0.36
CA SER A 29 3.59 -9.37 -0.58
C SER A 29 2.78 -9.23 -1.87
N TYR A 30 1.46 -9.08 -1.76
CA TYR A 30 0.58 -8.89 -2.90
C TYR A 30 0.96 -7.66 -3.73
N PHE A 31 1.27 -6.53 -3.08
CA PHE A 31 1.79 -5.33 -3.74
C PHE A 31 3.06 -5.65 -4.55
N CYS A 32 4.05 -6.31 -3.94
CA CYS A 32 5.29 -6.68 -4.61
C CYS A 32 5.04 -7.52 -5.87
N PHE A 33 4.22 -8.57 -5.76
CA PHE A 33 3.86 -9.40 -6.91
C PHE A 33 3.07 -8.63 -7.98
N SER A 34 2.15 -7.74 -7.59
CA SER A 34 1.37 -6.92 -8.54
C SER A 34 2.22 -5.96 -9.37
N ARG A 35 3.38 -5.57 -8.84
CA ARG A 35 4.34 -4.65 -9.48
C ARG A 35 5.52 -5.37 -10.12
N GLY A 36 5.62 -6.69 -9.99
CA GLY A 36 6.77 -7.47 -10.44
C GLY A 36 8.03 -7.29 -9.59
N TYR A 37 7.90 -6.76 -8.38
CA TYR A 37 9.00 -6.64 -7.41
C TYR A 37 9.25 -7.99 -6.75
N VAL A 38 9.84 -8.90 -7.52
CA VAL A 38 10.15 -10.27 -7.09
C VAL A 38 11.63 -10.56 -7.23
N THR A 39 12.16 -11.36 -6.32
CA THR A 39 13.53 -11.85 -6.39
C THR A 39 13.67 -12.87 -7.52
N LYS A 40 14.92 -13.22 -7.87
CA LYS A 40 15.21 -14.32 -8.81
C LYS A 40 14.62 -15.68 -8.38
N THR A 41 14.28 -15.83 -7.09
CA THR A 41 13.70 -17.04 -6.51
C THR A 41 12.18 -16.95 -6.34
N GLY A 42 11.53 -15.94 -6.93
CA GLY A 42 10.06 -15.80 -6.91
C GLY A 42 9.49 -15.36 -5.56
N LYS A 43 10.29 -14.70 -4.70
CA LYS A 43 9.84 -14.16 -3.41
C LYS A 43 9.57 -12.65 -3.53
N PRO A 44 8.69 -12.06 -2.70
CA PRO A 44 8.54 -10.61 -2.62
C PRO A 44 9.89 -9.91 -2.38
N ASP A 45 10.21 -8.92 -3.20
CA ASP A 45 11.42 -8.10 -3.08
C ASP A 45 11.08 -6.73 -2.49
N TRP A 46 11.20 -6.64 -1.16
CA TRP A 46 10.91 -5.40 -0.43
C TRP A 46 11.94 -4.30 -0.68
N GLN A 47 13.14 -4.66 -1.16
CA GLN A 47 14.14 -3.67 -1.53
C GLN A 47 13.76 -3.02 -2.87
N GLN A 48 13.36 -3.81 -3.87
CA GLN A 48 12.78 -3.26 -5.10
C GLN A 48 11.53 -2.41 -4.84
N ALA A 49 10.66 -2.84 -3.92
CA ALA A 49 9.51 -2.04 -3.50
C ALA A 49 9.94 -0.65 -2.98
N ARG A 50 10.97 -0.57 -2.14
CA ARG A 50 11.53 0.71 -1.68
C ARG A 50 12.17 1.51 -2.81
N ASP A 51 12.92 0.85 -3.68
CA ASP A 51 13.69 1.55 -4.72
C ASP A 51 12.79 2.16 -5.80
N CYS A 52 11.66 1.52 -6.10
CA CYS A 52 10.72 1.91 -7.14
C CYS A 52 9.51 2.72 -6.65
N SER A 53 9.21 2.73 -5.35
CA SER A 53 8.10 3.51 -4.80
C SER A 53 8.38 5.02 -4.89
N CYS A 54 7.31 5.83 -4.88
CA CYS A 54 7.46 7.28 -4.76
C CYS A 54 8.20 7.64 -3.46
N ARG A 55 8.88 8.78 -3.44
CA ARG A 55 9.84 9.10 -2.38
C ARG A 55 9.69 10.53 -1.91
N SER A 56 9.77 10.74 -0.60
CA SER A 56 9.86 12.10 -0.05
C SER A 56 11.15 12.78 -0.50
N ASN A 57 11.05 14.07 -0.79
CA ASN A 57 12.20 14.92 -1.11
C ASN A 57 13.23 15.01 0.03
N ASN A 58 12.85 14.64 1.26
CA ASN A 58 13.73 14.62 2.43
C ASN A 58 14.51 13.29 2.58
N VAL A 59 14.25 12.29 1.73
CA VAL A 59 14.97 11.01 1.76
C VAL A 59 16.21 11.07 0.88
N PHE A 60 17.36 11.33 1.51
CA PHE A 60 18.67 11.30 0.85
C PHE A 60 19.27 9.90 0.76
N THR A 61 18.89 8.98 1.65
CA THR A 61 19.41 7.60 1.67
C THR A 61 18.29 6.61 2.01
N VAL A 62 18.06 5.65 1.12
CA VAL A 62 16.96 4.66 1.25
C VAL A 62 17.21 3.68 2.41
N LYS A 63 18.47 3.42 2.78
CA LYS A 63 18.86 2.46 3.83
C LYS A 63 18.18 2.72 5.19
N HIS A 64 17.88 3.98 5.50
CA HIS A 64 17.28 4.38 6.77
C HIS A 64 15.85 4.91 6.61
N ALA A 65 15.29 4.80 5.41
CA ALA A 65 13.96 5.25 5.10
C ALA A 65 12.92 4.16 5.40
N GLU A 66 11.69 4.60 5.64
CA GLU A 66 10.54 3.79 5.95
C GLU A 66 9.73 3.58 4.67
N LEU A 67 9.34 2.33 4.41
CA LEU A 67 8.34 2.01 3.40
C LEU A 67 6.97 2.13 4.07
N GLU A 68 6.20 3.12 3.64
CA GLU A 68 4.97 3.53 4.29
C GLU A 68 3.81 3.45 3.27
N PRO A 69 2.69 2.78 3.59
CA PRO A 69 1.53 2.69 2.69
C PRO A 69 1.01 4.08 2.31
N LEU A 70 0.56 4.34 1.09
CA LEU A 70 -0.07 5.63 0.79
C LEU A 70 -1.39 5.78 1.57
N VAL A 71 -2.26 4.78 1.47
CA VAL A 71 -3.44 4.64 2.33
C VAL A 71 -3.11 3.64 3.44
N PRO A 72 -3.35 3.96 4.73
CA PRO A 72 -3.07 3.03 5.82
C PRO A 72 -3.73 1.66 5.62
N LEU A 73 -3.01 0.58 5.92
CA LEU A 73 -3.50 -0.79 5.68
C LEU A 73 -4.84 -1.05 6.40
N GLU A 74 -5.01 -0.52 7.62
CA GLU A 74 -6.27 -0.58 8.36
C GLU A 74 -7.43 0.10 7.62
N THR A 75 -7.17 1.20 6.91
CA THR A 75 -8.18 1.88 6.08
C THR A 75 -8.55 1.03 4.86
N ILE A 76 -7.57 0.40 4.20
CA ILE A 76 -7.82 -0.53 3.09
C ILE A 76 -8.66 -1.72 3.56
N ILE A 77 -8.31 -2.31 4.71
CA ILE A 77 -9.07 -3.40 5.33
C ILE A 77 -10.48 -2.94 5.72
N GLY A 78 -10.63 -1.70 6.20
CA GLY A 78 -11.93 -1.10 6.48
C GLY A 78 -12.83 -1.01 5.25
N GLU A 79 -12.26 -0.65 4.09
CA GLU A 79 -13.00 -0.64 2.82
C GLU A 79 -13.39 -2.07 2.40
N LEU A 80 -12.49 -3.06 2.52
CA LEU A 80 -12.84 -4.47 2.25
C LEU A 80 -13.97 -4.96 3.15
N LYS A 81 -13.88 -4.69 4.47
CA LYS A 81 -14.93 -5.01 5.45
C LYS A 81 -16.26 -4.35 5.12
N ARG A 82 -16.24 -3.09 4.67
CA ARG A 82 -17.46 -2.36 4.26
C ARG A 82 -18.16 -3.08 3.11
N TYR A 83 -17.44 -3.38 2.03
CA TYR A 83 -17.99 -4.11 0.88
C TYR A 83 -18.50 -5.50 1.30
N GLN A 84 -17.84 -6.18 2.23
CA GLN A 84 -18.28 -7.49 2.70
C GLN A 84 -19.61 -7.39 3.46
N ARG A 85 -19.70 -6.46 4.40
CA ARG A 85 -20.92 -6.19 5.16
C ARG A 85 -22.09 -5.81 4.26
N ASP A 86 -21.83 -5.05 3.21
CA ASP A 86 -22.85 -4.55 2.29
C ASP A 86 -23.19 -5.60 1.21
N GLY A 87 -22.55 -6.78 1.20
CA GLY A 87 -22.80 -7.87 0.24
C GLY A 87 -22.21 -7.65 -1.16
N GLU A 88 -21.33 -6.66 -1.31
CA GLU A 88 -20.75 -6.21 -2.59
C GLU A 88 -19.30 -6.72 -2.80
N LEU A 89 -18.73 -7.44 -1.83
CA LEU A 89 -17.37 -7.95 -1.93
C LEU A 89 -17.31 -9.19 -2.82
N THR A 90 -16.67 -9.01 -3.97
CA THR A 90 -16.37 -10.04 -4.97
C THR A 90 -14.87 -10.04 -5.23
N PRO A 91 -14.31 -11.10 -5.84
CA PRO A 91 -12.90 -11.09 -6.26
C PRO A 91 -12.54 -9.85 -7.08
N GLN A 92 -13.45 -9.43 -7.97
CA GLN A 92 -13.23 -8.28 -8.84
C GLN A 92 -13.28 -6.95 -8.09
N SER A 93 -14.23 -6.77 -7.16
CA SER A 93 -14.27 -5.55 -6.34
C SER A 93 -13.10 -5.48 -5.37
N ALA A 94 -12.64 -6.61 -4.80
CA ALA A 94 -11.43 -6.67 -3.98
C ALA A 94 -10.18 -6.30 -4.79
N LYS A 95 -9.96 -6.89 -5.97
CA LYS A 95 -8.84 -6.51 -6.87
C LYS A 95 -8.88 -5.02 -7.20
N ARG A 96 -10.07 -4.46 -7.48
CA ARG A 96 -10.25 -3.02 -7.74
C ARG A 96 -9.84 -2.18 -6.54
N ILE A 97 -10.34 -2.49 -5.34
CA ILE A 97 -10.00 -1.77 -4.09
C ILE A 97 -8.47 -1.76 -3.90
N LEU A 98 -7.83 -2.94 -3.99
CA LEU A 98 -6.39 -3.05 -3.83
C LEU A 98 -5.64 -2.27 -4.92
N SER A 99 -6.05 -2.37 -6.18
CA SER A 99 -5.39 -1.64 -7.27
C SER A 99 -5.47 -0.11 -7.14
N CYS A 100 -6.52 0.40 -6.47
CA CYS A 100 -6.72 1.84 -6.28
C CYS A 100 -6.03 2.36 -5.01
N LEU A 101 -5.99 1.56 -3.93
CA LEU A 101 -5.60 2.03 -2.61
C LEU A 101 -4.24 1.51 -2.13
N LEU A 102 -3.82 0.34 -2.61
CA LEU A 102 -2.58 -0.31 -2.16
C LEU A 102 -1.39 0.15 -2.99
N ASP A 103 -0.75 1.20 -2.49
CA ASP A 103 0.53 1.67 -3.00
C ASP A 103 1.39 2.13 -1.82
N TYR A 104 2.67 2.39 -2.05
CA TYR A 104 3.63 2.75 -1.00
C TYR A 104 4.47 3.97 -1.37
N ALA A 105 4.98 4.62 -0.33
CA ALA A 105 5.94 5.71 -0.41
C ALA A 105 7.15 5.41 0.49
N VAL A 106 8.31 5.93 0.11
CA VAL A 106 9.50 5.94 0.93
C VAL A 106 9.63 7.29 1.60
N ILE A 107 9.55 7.30 2.94
CA ILE A 107 9.64 8.50 3.77
C ILE A 107 10.73 8.38 4.82
N THR A 108 11.09 9.48 5.46
CA THR A 108 11.99 9.47 6.61
C THR A 108 11.28 8.97 7.87
N LYS A 109 12.05 8.54 8.87
CA LYS A 109 11.52 8.19 10.19
C LYS A 109 10.83 9.37 10.89
N GLN A 110 11.35 10.59 10.66
CA GLN A 110 10.77 11.81 11.21
C GLN A 110 9.38 12.08 10.61
N GLU A 111 9.23 11.94 9.29
CA GLU A 111 7.95 12.07 8.60
C GLU A 111 6.94 11.01 9.05
N LYS A 112 7.39 9.77 9.27
CA LYS A 112 6.55 8.72 9.86
C LYS A 112 6.05 9.08 11.26
N GLN A 113 6.93 9.65 12.09
CA GLN A 113 6.56 10.15 13.41
C GLN A 113 5.61 11.34 13.33
N GLN A 114 5.76 12.22 12.34
CA GLN A 114 4.86 13.34 12.10
C GLN A 114 3.46 12.87 11.72
N LEU A 115 3.33 11.88 10.82
CA LEU A 115 2.04 11.24 10.51
C LEU A 115 1.37 10.69 11.76
N LYS A 116 2.14 10.04 12.66
CA LYS A 116 1.64 9.55 13.94
C LYS A 116 1.15 10.70 14.85
N GLN A 117 1.90 11.78 14.96
CA GLN A 117 1.52 12.95 15.78
C GLN A 117 0.23 13.63 15.30
N LEU A 118 -0.03 13.60 13.98
CA LEU A 118 -1.25 14.12 13.39
C LEU A 118 -2.43 13.13 13.46
N GLY A 119 -2.24 11.93 14.02
CA GLY A 119 -3.27 10.88 14.05
C GLY A 119 -3.50 10.20 12.69
N LEU A 120 -2.58 10.37 11.73
CA LEU A 120 -2.68 9.90 10.35
C LEU A 120 -1.89 8.61 10.10
N SER A 121 -1.45 7.91 11.15
CA SER A 121 -0.70 6.65 11.01
C SER A 121 -1.58 5.48 10.58
N GLN A 122 -2.82 5.43 11.07
CA GLN A 122 -3.75 4.31 10.87
C GLN A 122 -5.03 4.71 10.12
N ALA A 123 -5.27 6.01 9.94
CA ALA A 123 -6.46 6.54 9.29
C ALA A 123 -6.10 7.59 8.23
N MET A 124 -6.99 7.70 7.24
CA MET A 124 -6.98 8.85 6.34
C MET A 124 -7.64 10.07 6.99
N PRO A 125 -7.43 11.28 6.47
CA PRO A 125 -8.13 12.47 6.94
C PRO A 125 -9.65 12.38 6.75
N ALA A 126 -10.43 13.10 7.56
CA ALA A 126 -11.90 13.07 7.48
C ALA A 126 -12.43 13.42 6.07
N SER A 127 -11.81 14.39 5.40
CA SER A 127 -12.12 14.81 4.02
C SER A 127 -11.95 13.66 3.01
N TRP A 128 -10.99 12.77 3.23
CA TRP A 128 -10.81 11.59 2.39
C TRP A 128 -12.03 10.66 2.45
N TYR A 129 -12.62 10.46 3.63
CA TYR A 129 -13.82 9.62 3.78
C TYR A 129 -15.05 10.21 3.09
N GLN A 130 -15.14 11.53 2.99
CA GLN A 130 -16.23 12.26 2.36
C GLN A 130 -16.04 12.43 0.84
N SER A 131 -14.81 12.28 0.34
CA SER A 131 -14.47 12.46 -1.08
C SER A 131 -14.79 11.22 -1.92
N GLU A 132 -15.34 11.42 -3.11
CA GLU A 132 -15.52 10.35 -4.11
C GLU A 132 -14.19 9.93 -4.75
N ARG A 133 -13.24 10.87 -4.91
CA ARG A 133 -11.97 10.65 -5.61
C ARG A 133 -10.99 9.80 -4.79
N LYS A 134 -11.12 9.79 -3.46
CA LYS A 134 -10.28 9.03 -2.52
C LYS A 134 -8.77 9.19 -2.81
N ASP A 135 -8.27 10.42 -2.77
CA ASP A 135 -6.85 10.70 -3.09
C ASP A 135 -5.89 10.00 -2.11
N PRO A 136 -5.06 9.03 -2.56
CA PRO A 136 -4.16 8.29 -1.66
C PRO A 136 -3.04 9.16 -1.07
N TYR A 137 -2.78 10.35 -1.62
CA TYR A 137 -1.70 11.24 -1.18
C TYR A 137 -2.13 12.24 -0.09
N GLU A 138 -3.43 12.31 0.23
CA GLU A 138 -4.00 13.39 1.04
C GLU A 138 -3.38 13.52 2.43
N ARG A 139 -3.09 12.39 3.10
CA ARG A 139 -2.47 12.41 4.43
C ARG A 139 -1.03 12.93 4.42
N PHE A 140 -0.29 12.66 3.33
CA PHE A 140 1.07 13.17 3.16
C PHE A 140 1.05 14.67 2.88
N ALA A 141 0.11 15.14 2.06
CA ALA A 141 -0.10 16.56 1.82
C ALA A 141 -0.41 17.32 3.11
N LEU A 142 -1.29 16.79 3.97
CA LEU A 142 -1.58 17.40 5.28
C LEU A 142 -0.39 17.40 6.23
N ALA A 143 0.48 16.38 6.14
CA ALA A 143 1.73 16.34 6.90
C ALA A 143 2.85 17.17 6.26
N GLY A 144 2.62 17.89 5.16
CA GLY A 144 3.67 18.64 4.46
C GLY A 144 4.77 17.75 3.86
N ILE A 145 4.47 16.48 3.59
CA ILE A 145 5.40 15.51 2.99
C ILE A 145 5.22 15.55 1.47
N HIS A 146 6.24 16.04 0.77
CA HIS A 146 6.21 16.15 -0.69
C HIS A 146 6.85 14.92 -1.33
N LEU A 147 6.01 14.12 -2.01
CA LEU A 147 6.41 12.89 -2.67
C LEU A 147 6.70 13.12 -4.16
N THR A 148 7.82 12.58 -4.63
CA THR A 148 8.23 12.59 -6.03
C THR A 148 8.23 11.16 -6.57
N LYS A 149 7.69 10.98 -7.79
CA LYS A 149 7.75 9.68 -8.47
C LYS A 149 9.19 9.34 -8.82
N ILE A 150 9.63 8.14 -8.46
CA ILE A 150 10.92 7.62 -8.88
C ILE A 150 10.73 6.95 -10.24
N SER A 151 11.51 7.36 -11.25
CA SER A 151 11.63 6.58 -12.47
C SER A 151 12.37 5.28 -12.10
N PRO A 152 11.83 4.09 -12.43
CA PRO A 152 12.54 2.86 -12.14
C PRO A 152 13.92 2.91 -12.80
N PRO A 153 14.99 2.46 -12.13
CA PRO A 153 16.30 2.35 -12.77
C PRO A 153 16.12 1.47 -14.01
N ARG A 154 16.62 1.93 -15.17
CA ARG A 154 16.61 1.11 -16.38
C ARG A 154 17.37 -0.17 -16.04
N LEU A 155 16.66 -1.29 -16.02
CA LEU A 155 17.29 -2.60 -15.93
C LEU A 155 18.20 -2.72 -17.16
N THR A 156 19.50 -2.56 -16.97
CA THR A 156 20.48 -2.95 -17.98
C THR A 156 20.37 -4.46 -18.11
N THR A 157 19.73 -4.90 -19.20
CA THR A 157 19.73 -6.28 -19.69
C THR A 157 21.14 -6.77 -19.92
#